data_AF-A0A9X3WW12-F1
#
_entry.id   AF-A0A9X3WW12-F1
#
_cell.length_a   1.000
_cell.length_b   1.000
_cell.length_c   1.000
_cell.angle_alpha   90.00
_cell.angle_beta   90.00
_cell.angle_gamma   90.00
#
_symmetry.space_group_name_H-M   'P 1'
#
loop_
_entity.id
_entity.type
_entity.pdbx_description
1 polymer ?
#
loop_
_entity_poly.entity_id
_entity_poly.type
_entity_poly.pdbx_seq_one_letter_code
_entity_poly.pdbx_strand_id
1 'polypeptide(L)'
;MWARAQFSSLPRSFALAAALALAGGLPEASGCGLRVAESPTQPIPCFNVMDCPPSNDPCIVSTCFEQQCAMVAAAQNTVVRDQEAGDCHMRVCDGNGHTMEIDDDVDVPGDDDNECTIATCKEGAGVHEPAPVGESCGEDGVCNGKGACGACLPGAERCEGNAVATCNDEGAWKAAVCPEGRPICKEKACVGIRQIAAGGAHTCALFEDGSASCFGASGVRRGAYGAPPVPGVVGAVELALGGAHACARRADGTALCWGHNAFGQVGDGTTEGPRPPTQVVGLAGATAIAAGAAHTCAIVNGGKVVCWGREGRGQLGAKPAGPAGKPPASEVPSPLPASSGGAPSPVAGLLGATKIALGGRHACALGPGGQVACWGENESGELGHFRPSSPAKPKPGPRPTSRLVSVKGIEGASAIALGAAFGCALLEEGSVRCWGDNAAGQLGDGTTEARAESVLVKGLTGATAIALGAEHGCARKEGGVVVCWGKNDRNQLGDGTTEARPSPVPVPGLAGVRALSAGGAHTCVMLEGGATRCWGGNGAGEVGDGTTTDRGAPTAVIW
;
A
#
# COMPACT_ATOMS: atom_id res chain seq x y z
N MET A 1 -8.66 59.13 -5.92
CA MET A 1 -8.38 59.34 -7.36
C MET A 1 -9.28 58.37 -8.12
N TRP A 2 -10.49 58.78 -8.53
CA TRP A 2 -10.84 59.26 -9.88
C TRP A 2 -10.31 58.32 -10.98
N ALA A 3 -11.07 57.78 -11.95
CA ALA A 3 -12.49 57.76 -12.27
C ALA A 3 -12.74 56.66 -13.34
N ARG A 4 -13.98 56.17 -13.44
CA ARG A 4 -14.53 55.40 -14.59
C ARG A 4 -14.54 56.25 -15.88
N ALA A 5 -14.48 55.60 -17.05
CA ALA A 5 -15.31 55.96 -18.20
C ALA A 5 -15.47 54.78 -19.18
N GLN A 6 -16.73 54.49 -19.51
CA GLN A 6 -17.23 53.62 -20.58
C GLN A 6 -17.59 54.46 -21.82
N PHE A 7 -18.00 53.76 -22.89
CA PHE A 7 -18.84 54.20 -24.03
C PHE A 7 -18.09 54.94 -25.17
N SER A 8 -18.40 54.76 -26.47
CA SER A 8 -19.64 54.32 -27.13
C SER A 8 -19.45 54.15 -28.65
N SER A 9 -20.19 53.19 -29.23
CA SER A 9 -20.95 53.16 -30.52
C SER A 9 -20.49 53.91 -31.78
N LEU A 10 -20.34 53.17 -32.91
CA LEU A 10 -21.16 53.14 -34.18
C LEU A 10 -21.88 54.44 -34.65
N PRO A 11 -22.43 54.53 -35.90
CA PRO A 11 -22.07 54.02 -37.24
C PRO A 11 -22.31 55.08 -38.38
N ARG A 12 -22.28 54.66 -39.67
CA ARG A 12 -23.00 55.14 -40.90
C ARG A 12 -22.03 55.17 -42.11
N SER A 13 -22.13 54.32 -43.12
CA SER A 13 -23.18 54.16 -44.15
C SER A 13 -23.42 55.42 -45.01
N PHE A 14 -22.94 55.40 -46.25
CA PHE A 14 -23.62 55.99 -47.41
C PHE A 14 -23.48 55.07 -48.62
N ALA A 15 -24.59 54.92 -49.33
CA ALA A 15 -24.82 54.01 -50.44
C ALA A 15 -25.36 54.78 -51.65
N LEU A 16 -25.44 54.07 -52.78
CA LEU A 16 -26.18 54.37 -54.03
C LEU A 16 -25.56 55.41 -54.98
N ALA A 17 -25.63 55.29 -56.32
CA ALA A 17 -26.25 54.33 -57.24
C ALA A 17 -25.69 54.60 -58.67
N ALA A 18 -25.42 53.55 -59.46
CA ALA A 18 -26.14 53.12 -60.68
C ALA A 18 -26.02 54.04 -61.93
N ALA A 19 -25.40 53.55 -63.01
CA ALA A 19 -26.03 53.04 -64.26
C ALA A 19 -26.35 54.18 -65.27
N LEU A 20 -26.25 54.09 -66.60
CA LEU A 20 -26.08 53.04 -67.61
C LEU A 20 -25.81 53.79 -68.95
N ALA A 21 -25.00 53.28 -69.88
CA ALA A 21 -25.26 53.43 -71.33
C ALA A 21 -24.26 52.60 -72.16
N LEU A 22 -24.80 51.58 -72.84
CA LEU A 22 -24.20 50.80 -73.92
C LEU A 22 -24.23 51.61 -75.23
N ALA A 23 -23.21 51.48 -76.08
CA ALA A 23 -23.34 50.87 -77.41
C ALA A 23 -22.09 51.14 -78.29
N GLY A 24 -21.62 50.08 -78.95
CA GLY A 24 -21.21 50.15 -80.34
C GLY A 24 -19.73 49.93 -80.65
N GLY A 25 -19.44 48.81 -81.34
CA GLY A 25 -18.39 48.75 -82.35
C GLY A 25 -17.22 47.80 -82.07
N LEU A 26 -17.34 46.55 -82.53
CA LEU A 26 -16.17 45.79 -83.01
C LEU A 26 -15.64 46.49 -84.27
N PRO A 27 -14.31 46.46 -84.51
CA PRO A 27 -13.83 45.45 -85.45
C PRO A 27 -12.51 44.77 -85.04
N GLU A 28 -12.47 43.49 -85.43
CA GLU A 28 -11.36 42.77 -86.06
C GLU A 28 -9.92 42.93 -85.54
N ALA A 29 -9.48 41.80 -84.97
CA ALA A 29 -8.25 41.11 -85.35
C ALA A 29 -7.00 41.99 -85.57
N SER A 30 -6.14 41.99 -84.57
CA SER A 30 -4.70 42.12 -84.77
C SER A 30 -4.05 40.96 -84.04
N GLY A 31 -3.28 40.20 -84.81
CA GLY A 31 -2.89 38.83 -84.53
C GLY A 31 -2.21 38.62 -83.19
N CYS A 32 -2.37 37.40 -82.69
CA CYS A 32 -1.37 36.76 -81.86
C CYS A 32 -0.02 36.89 -82.60
N GLY A 33 0.83 37.81 -82.15
CA GLY A 33 2.08 38.18 -82.80
C GLY A 33 3.19 37.14 -82.60
N LEU A 34 2.88 35.86 -82.78
CA LEU A 34 3.88 34.80 -82.75
C LEU A 34 4.60 34.75 -84.08
N ARG A 35 5.82 35.30 -84.10
CA ARG A 35 6.76 35.12 -85.22
C ARG A 35 7.28 33.68 -85.17
N VAL A 36 6.90 32.88 -86.16
CA VAL A 36 7.41 31.51 -86.32
C VAL A 36 8.59 31.54 -87.29
N ALA A 37 9.70 30.86 -86.96
CA ALA A 37 10.87 30.79 -87.83
C ALA A 37 10.50 30.18 -89.19
N GLU A 38 10.97 30.77 -90.29
CA GLU A 38 10.76 30.25 -91.65
C GLU A 38 11.58 28.97 -91.94
N SER A 39 12.46 28.55 -91.02
CA SER A 39 13.27 27.32 -91.09
C SER A 39 13.83 26.95 -89.71
N PRO A 40 13.98 25.66 -89.35
CA PRO A 40 14.40 25.21 -88.00
C PRO A 40 15.83 25.60 -87.59
N THR A 41 16.63 26.21 -88.48
CA THR A 41 18.01 26.63 -88.20
C THR A 41 18.23 28.14 -88.27
N GLN A 42 17.21 28.95 -88.56
CA GLN A 42 17.34 30.41 -88.55
C GLN A 42 16.89 31.03 -87.22
N PRO A 43 17.72 31.90 -86.60
CA PRO A 43 17.36 32.56 -85.35
C PRO A 43 16.21 33.55 -85.56
N ILE A 44 15.20 33.49 -84.69
CA ILE A 44 14.01 34.35 -84.76
C ILE A 44 14.40 35.76 -84.28
N PRO A 45 14.21 36.82 -85.10
CA PRO A 45 14.56 38.18 -84.69
C PRO A 45 13.51 38.77 -83.72
N CYS A 46 13.98 39.49 -82.71
CA CYS A 46 13.15 40.08 -81.66
C CYS A 46 13.63 41.50 -81.27
N PHE A 47 12.72 42.31 -80.73
CA PHE A 47 13.05 43.60 -80.13
C PHE A 47 12.86 43.59 -78.61
N ASN A 48 11.96 42.75 -78.12
CA ASN A 48 11.76 42.49 -76.70
C ASN A 48 11.35 41.02 -76.47
N VAL A 49 11.31 40.61 -75.21
CA VAL A 49 11.03 39.22 -74.80
C VAL A 49 9.68 38.67 -75.32
N MET A 50 8.68 39.53 -75.51
CA MET A 50 7.33 39.14 -75.95
C MET A 50 7.28 38.80 -77.45
N ASP A 51 8.32 39.16 -78.22
CA ASP A 51 8.42 38.83 -79.64
C ASP A 51 8.90 37.38 -79.86
N CYS A 52 9.33 36.69 -78.80
CA CYS A 52 9.86 35.33 -78.85
C CYS A 52 8.78 34.29 -78.51
N PRO A 53 8.80 33.12 -79.17
CA PRO A 53 7.84 32.06 -78.87
C PRO A 53 8.00 31.61 -77.41
N PRO A 54 6.88 31.46 -76.67
CA PRO A 54 6.93 30.94 -75.32
C PRO A 54 7.41 29.49 -75.32
N SER A 55 8.11 29.11 -74.26
CA SER A 55 8.49 27.72 -74.03
C SER A 55 7.30 26.92 -73.52
N ASN A 56 7.20 25.65 -73.94
CA ASN A 56 6.29 24.68 -73.32
C ASN A 56 6.91 23.97 -72.11
N ASP A 57 8.21 24.18 -71.86
CA ASP A 57 8.92 23.71 -70.68
C ASP A 57 8.95 24.85 -69.65
N PRO A 58 8.43 24.63 -68.42
CA PRO A 58 8.33 25.67 -67.40
C PRO A 58 9.68 26.16 -66.86
N CYS A 59 10.77 25.42 -67.12
CA CYS A 59 12.12 25.76 -66.70
C CYS A 59 13.00 26.28 -67.85
N ILE A 60 12.40 26.53 -69.01
CA ILE A 60 13.05 27.21 -70.13
C ILE A 60 12.31 28.51 -70.40
N VAL A 61 13.04 29.62 -70.40
CA VAL A 61 12.50 30.96 -70.66
C VAL A 61 13.01 31.45 -72.00
N SER A 62 12.09 31.93 -72.83
CA SER A 62 12.43 32.59 -74.08
C SER A 62 12.86 34.02 -73.77
N THR A 63 14.01 34.45 -74.27
CA THR A 63 14.54 35.81 -74.09
C THR A 63 15.02 36.40 -75.40
N CYS A 64 15.04 37.72 -75.48
CA CYS A 64 15.58 38.44 -76.62
C CYS A 64 16.98 38.97 -76.29
N PHE A 65 18.01 38.40 -76.92
CA PHE A 65 19.40 38.79 -76.72
C PHE A 65 20.03 39.10 -78.07
N GLU A 66 20.70 40.26 -78.19
CA GLU A 66 21.28 40.75 -79.45
C GLU A 66 20.31 40.71 -80.66
N GLN A 67 19.05 41.06 -80.42
CA GLN A 67 17.96 41.03 -81.41
C GLN A 67 17.59 39.63 -81.94
N GLN A 68 17.98 38.56 -81.23
CA GLN A 68 17.61 37.19 -81.55
C GLN A 68 16.98 36.49 -80.35
N CYS A 69 15.97 35.67 -80.60
CA CYS A 69 15.34 34.85 -79.59
C CYS A 69 16.28 33.71 -79.21
N ALA A 70 16.54 33.61 -77.92
CA ALA A 70 17.29 32.52 -77.32
C ALA A 70 16.42 31.85 -76.25
N MET A 71 16.51 30.53 -76.18
CA MET A 71 15.96 29.77 -75.07
C MET A 71 17.05 29.61 -74.03
N VAL A 72 16.78 30.05 -72.82
CA VAL A 72 17.73 29.94 -71.69
C VAL A 72 17.07 29.20 -70.55
N ALA A 73 17.87 28.44 -69.81
CA ALA A 73 17.40 27.86 -68.56
C ALA A 73 16.93 28.97 -67.63
N ALA A 74 15.77 28.78 -67.02
CA ALA A 74 15.31 29.60 -65.92
C ALA A 74 16.36 29.57 -64.80
N ALA A 75 16.45 30.67 -64.04
CA ALA A 75 17.35 30.71 -62.90
C ALA A 75 17.03 29.58 -61.91
N GLN A 76 18.07 29.07 -61.25
CA GLN A 76 17.90 28.07 -60.20
C GLN A 76 16.90 28.57 -59.14
N ASN A 77 16.03 27.68 -58.67
CA ASN A 77 14.92 27.94 -57.74
C ASN A 77 13.74 28.76 -58.30
N THR A 78 13.60 28.86 -59.62
CA THR A 78 12.37 29.43 -60.23
C THR A 78 11.19 28.48 -60.02
N VAL A 79 10.09 28.94 -59.43
CA VAL A 79 8.89 28.13 -59.14
C VAL A 79 8.09 27.83 -60.42
N VAL A 80 7.76 26.56 -60.64
CA VAL A 80 6.87 26.12 -61.73
C VAL A 80 5.42 26.45 -61.36
N ARG A 81 4.62 26.98 -62.30
CA ARG A 81 3.29 27.54 -61.99
C ARG A 81 2.15 26.52 -61.89
N ASP A 82 2.36 25.30 -62.37
CA ASP A 82 1.35 24.23 -62.40
C ASP A 82 1.60 23.22 -61.26
N GLN A 83 1.60 23.68 -60.00
CA GLN A 83 1.69 22.77 -58.84
C GLN A 83 0.31 22.15 -58.57
N GLU A 84 0.26 20.87 -58.18
CA GLU A 84 -0.97 20.21 -57.75
C GLU A 84 -1.12 20.39 -56.23
N ALA A 85 -2.25 20.94 -55.78
CA ALA A 85 -2.45 21.17 -54.34
C ALA A 85 -2.41 19.84 -53.56
N GLY A 86 -1.50 19.73 -52.57
CA GLY A 86 -1.40 18.57 -51.67
C GLY A 86 -0.40 17.48 -52.09
N ASP A 87 0.54 17.78 -52.99
CA ASP A 87 1.64 16.90 -53.38
C ASP A 87 2.90 17.05 -52.49
N CYS A 88 2.91 18.02 -51.56
CA CYS A 88 3.94 18.23 -50.54
C CYS A 88 5.34 18.57 -51.07
N HIS A 89 5.47 18.86 -52.36
CA HIS A 89 6.73 19.16 -53.02
C HIS A 89 6.55 20.29 -54.03
N MET A 90 7.33 21.36 -53.88
CA MET A 90 7.39 22.39 -54.92
C MET A 90 8.34 21.95 -56.03
N ARG A 91 7.83 21.92 -57.26
CA ARG A 91 8.70 21.82 -58.44
C ARG A 91 9.34 23.16 -58.75
N VAL A 92 10.67 23.22 -58.69
CA VAL A 92 11.48 24.39 -59.04
C VAL A 92 12.49 24.05 -60.14
N CYS A 93 13.02 25.06 -60.81
CA CYS A 93 14.04 24.87 -61.84
C CYS A 93 15.44 24.71 -61.24
N ASP A 94 16.24 23.79 -61.77
CA ASP A 94 17.60 23.48 -61.30
C ASP A 94 18.68 24.47 -61.80
N GLY A 95 18.31 25.41 -62.67
CA GLY A 95 19.24 26.33 -63.32
C GLY A 95 19.86 25.83 -64.63
N ASN A 96 19.63 24.56 -65.00
CA ASN A 96 20.11 23.94 -66.23
C ASN A 96 18.98 23.58 -67.21
N GLY A 97 17.74 23.95 -66.87
CA GLY A 97 16.57 23.73 -67.72
C GLY A 97 15.78 22.47 -67.38
N HIS A 98 16.01 21.87 -66.21
CA HIS A 98 15.19 20.77 -65.69
C HIS A 98 14.47 21.19 -64.41
N THR A 99 13.40 20.47 -64.09
CA THR A 99 12.73 20.58 -62.79
C THR A 99 13.43 19.72 -61.75
N MET A 100 13.51 20.23 -60.53
CA MET A 100 13.82 19.47 -59.33
C MET A 100 12.72 19.72 -58.28
N GLU A 101 12.52 18.75 -57.41
CA GLU A 101 11.59 18.88 -56.28
C GLU A 101 12.34 19.41 -55.07
N ILE A 102 11.72 20.36 -54.38
CA ILE A 102 12.12 20.83 -53.06
C ILE A 102 10.94 20.65 -52.12
N ASP A 103 11.22 20.35 -50.86
CA ASP A 103 10.18 20.24 -49.83
C ASP A 103 9.46 21.59 -49.70
N ASP A 104 8.12 21.56 -49.75
CA ASP A 104 7.29 22.75 -49.56
C ASP A 104 6.74 22.80 -48.13
N ASP A 105 7.22 23.76 -47.35
CA ASP A 105 6.70 24.03 -46.00
C ASP A 105 5.30 24.70 -46.04
N VAL A 106 4.74 25.02 -47.22
CA VAL A 106 3.46 25.74 -47.40
C VAL A 106 2.24 24.81 -47.47
N ASP A 107 2.42 23.53 -47.82
CA ASP A 107 1.34 22.56 -48.07
C ASP A 107 0.98 21.68 -46.85
N VAL A 108 1.55 21.95 -45.68
CA VAL A 108 1.10 21.34 -44.43
C VAL A 108 -0.33 21.79 -44.10
N PRO A 109 -1.21 20.87 -43.64
CA PRO A 109 -2.51 21.25 -43.08
C PRO A 109 -2.34 22.38 -42.05
N GLY A 110 -3.17 23.42 -42.15
CA GLY A 110 -3.12 24.55 -41.22
C GLY A 110 -3.34 24.08 -39.78
N ASP A 111 -2.68 24.74 -38.82
CA ASP A 111 -2.78 24.39 -37.40
C ASP A 111 -4.24 24.18 -36.96
N ASP A 112 -4.52 23.04 -36.34
CA ASP A 112 -5.85 22.66 -35.85
C ASP A 112 -6.02 22.95 -34.35
N ASP A 113 -5.05 23.65 -33.73
CA ASP A 113 -4.97 23.95 -32.30
C ASP A 113 -5.02 22.67 -31.43
N ASN A 114 -4.71 21.50 -32.01
CA ASN A 114 -4.72 20.22 -31.31
C ASN A 114 -3.29 19.69 -31.16
N GLU A 115 -2.74 19.86 -29.96
CA GLU A 115 -1.38 19.43 -29.61
C GLU A 115 -1.15 17.90 -29.71
N CYS A 116 -2.22 17.11 -29.86
CA CYS A 116 -2.13 15.66 -30.06
C CYS A 116 -2.23 15.21 -31.51
N THR A 117 -2.18 16.14 -32.45
CA THR A 117 -2.09 15.87 -33.87
C THR A 117 -0.89 16.62 -34.44
N ILE A 118 -0.18 16.00 -35.37
CA ILE A 118 0.99 16.55 -36.04
C ILE A 118 0.59 16.80 -37.48
N ALA A 119 0.80 18.04 -37.94
CA ALA A 119 0.74 18.35 -39.35
C ALA A 119 1.87 17.61 -40.07
N THR A 120 1.52 16.55 -40.79
CA THR A 120 2.46 15.81 -41.63
C THR A 120 2.03 15.92 -43.08
N CYS A 121 3.02 16.10 -43.96
CA CYS A 121 2.77 16.15 -45.39
C CYS A 121 2.89 14.73 -45.96
N LYS A 122 1.76 14.09 -46.23
CA LYS A 122 1.67 12.79 -46.91
C LYS A 122 0.78 12.93 -48.15
N GLU A 123 1.23 12.34 -49.26
CA GLU A 123 0.54 12.37 -50.55
C GLU A 123 -0.93 11.92 -50.39
N GLY A 124 -1.88 12.86 -50.62
CA GLY A 124 -3.32 12.63 -50.48
C GLY A 124 -3.91 12.78 -49.07
N ALA A 125 -3.16 13.29 -48.08
CA ALA A 125 -3.60 13.37 -46.67
C ALA A 125 -3.88 14.81 -46.23
N GLY A 126 -5.08 15.32 -46.50
CA GLY A 126 -5.61 16.53 -45.84
C GLY A 126 -5.96 16.30 -44.35
N VAL A 127 -5.21 15.47 -43.61
CA VAL A 127 -5.56 15.03 -42.25
C VAL A 127 -4.30 15.06 -41.38
N HIS A 128 -4.37 15.75 -40.23
CA HIS A 128 -3.30 15.71 -39.25
C HIS A 128 -3.18 14.31 -38.65
N GLU A 129 -1.97 13.77 -38.58
CA GLU A 129 -1.74 12.44 -38.01
C GLU A 129 -1.70 12.50 -36.49
N PRO A 130 -2.12 11.45 -35.78
CA PRO A 130 -1.97 11.41 -34.33
C PRO A 130 -0.51 11.59 -33.90
N ALA A 131 -0.29 12.46 -32.93
CA ALA A 131 0.98 12.57 -32.24
C ALA A 131 1.35 11.23 -31.57
N PRO A 132 2.65 10.93 -31.41
CA PRO A 132 3.12 9.77 -30.67
C PRO A 132 2.46 9.63 -29.28
N VAL A 133 2.16 8.39 -28.92
CA VAL A 133 1.57 8.07 -27.61
C VAL A 133 2.48 8.58 -26.49
N GLY A 134 1.91 9.34 -25.56
CA GLY A 134 2.60 9.85 -24.38
C GLY A 134 3.27 11.22 -24.55
N GLU A 135 3.14 11.87 -25.71
CA GLU A 135 3.50 13.29 -25.83
C GLU A 135 2.61 14.15 -24.93
N SER A 136 3.21 15.20 -24.35
CA SER A 136 2.50 16.12 -23.47
C SER A 136 1.54 17.00 -24.27
N CYS A 137 0.36 17.25 -23.71
CA CYS A 137 -0.63 18.16 -24.26
C CYS A 137 -1.36 18.92 -23.14
N GLY A 138 -1.70 20.19 -23.36
CA GLY A 138 -2.29 21.08 -22.37
C GLY A 138 -1.40 21.26 -21.13
N GLU A 139 -2.05 21.50 -19.97
CA GLU A 139 -1.33 21.79 -18.72
C GLU A 139 -0.70 20.54 -18.08
N ASP A 140 -1.39 19.39 -18.15
CA ASP A 140 -0.99 18.12 -17.51
C ASP A 140 -1.43 16.85 -18.30
N GLY A 141 -1.81 17.00 -19.57
CA GLY A 141 -2.36 15.94 -20.40
C GLY A 141 -1.31 15.13 -21.16
N VAL A 142 -1.72 13.97 -21.66
CA VAL A 142 -0.93 13.11 -22.54
C VAL A 142 -1.73 12.66 -23.75
N CYS A 143 -1.08 12.60 -24.91
CA CYS A 143 -1.67 12.15 -26.16
C CYS A 143 -1.85 10.64 -26.18
N ASN A 144 -3.06 10.19 -26.56
CA ASN A 144 -3.43 8.77 -26.57
C ASN A 144 -3.00 8.02 -27.86
N GLY A 145 -2.31 8.69 -28.79
CA GLY A 145 -1.95 8.15 -30.11
C GLY A 145 -3.12 7.98 -31.09
N LYS A 146 -4.30 8.52 -30.75
CA LYS A 146 -5.49 8.59 -31.61
C LYS A 146 -5.95 10.03 -31.87
N GLY A 147 -5.09 11.01 -31.61
CA GLY A 147 -5.39 12.44 -31.85
C GLY A 147 -6.14 13.13 -30.72
N ALA A 148 -6.19 12.54 -29.51
CA ALA A 148 -6.88 13.13 -28.37
C ALA A 148 -5.95 13.32 -27.16
N CYS A 149 -6.09 14.48 -26.51
CA CYS A 149 -5.44 14.81 -25.25
C CYS A 149 -6.25 14.27 -24.07
N GLY A 150 -5.63 13.44 -23.23
CA GLY A 150 -6.27 12.81 -22.09
C GLY A 150 -5.48 13.00 -20.79
N ALA A 151 -6.12 12.75 -19.65
CA ALA A 151 -5.45 12.78 -18.34
C ALA A 151 -4.56 11.54 -18.09
N CYS A 152 -4.62 10.54 -18.96
CA CYS A 152 -3.88 9.29 -18.85
C CYS A 152 -3.81 8.53 -20.17
N LEU A 153 -2.89 7.56 -20.24
CA LEU A 153 -2.77 6.65 -21.36
C LEU A 153 -3.81 5.52 -21.26
N PRO A 154 -4.46 5.11 -22.37
CA PRO A 154 -5.41 4.00 -22.38
C PRO A 154 -4.84 2.72 -21.75
N GLY A 155 -5.62 2.08 -20.88
CA GLY A 155 -5.20 0.88 -20.16
C GLY A 155 -4.25 1.13 -18.99
N ALA A 156 -3.83 2.38 -18.74
CA ALA A 156 -3.12 2.71 -17.51
C ALA A 156 -4.00 2.42 -16.29
N GLU A 157 -3.38 1.91 -15.23
CA GLU A 157 -4.04 1.62 -13.96
C GLU A 157 -3.38 2.40 -12.83
N ARG A 158 -4.17 2.80 -11.84
CA ARG A 158 -3.71 3.40 -10.58
C ARG A 158 -4.67 3.07 -9.45
N CYS A 159 -4.22 3.27 -8.21
CA CYS A 159 -5.12 3.26 -7.07
C CYS A 159 -5.72 4.64 -6.87
N GLU A 160 -7.04 4.69 -6.66
CA GLU A 160 -7.78 5.89 -6.29
C GLU A 160 -8.59 5.58 -5.02
N GLY A 161 -7.97 5.79 -3.85
CA GLY A 161 -8.47 5.20 -2.61
C GLY A 161 -8.40 3.67 -2.64
N ASN A 162 -9.44 2.98 -2.19
CA ASN A 162 -9.55 1.52 -2.18
C ASN A 162 -10.20 0.96 -3.47
N ALA A 163 -9.85 1.56 -4.59
CA ALA A 163 -10.38 1.28 -5.90
C ALA A 163 -9.25 1.25 -6.93
N VAL A 164 -9.28 0.30 -7.86
CA VAL A 164 -8.43 0.34 -9.05
C VAL A 164 -9.14 1.22 -10.07
N ALA A 165 -8.48 2.31 -10.45
CA ALA A 165 -8.90 3.17 -11.54
C ALA A 165 -8.18 2.75 -12.82
N THR A 166 -8.96 2.52 -13.88
CA THR A 166 -8.45 2.18 -15.21
C THR A 166 -8.75 3.31 -16.18
N CYS A 167 -7.77 3.69 -16.98
CA CYS A 167 -7.92 4.72 -18.00
C CYS A 167 -8.62 4.15 -19.25
N ASN A 168 -9.67 4.83 -19.73
CA ASN A 168 -10.37 4.45 -20.95
C ASN A 168 -9.63 4.93 -22.22
N ASP A 169 -10.15 4.57 -23.40
CA ASP A 169 -9.59 4.95 -24.70
C ASP A 169 -9.57 6.47 -24.96
N GLU A 170 -10.41 7.22 -24.26
CA GLU A 170 -10.53 8.69 -24.34
C GLU A 170 -9.56 9.41 -23.38
N GLY A 171 -8.78 8.66 -22.58
CA GLY A 171 -7.85 9.23 -21.61
C GLY A 171 -8.49 9.72 -20.32
N ALA A 172 -9.67 9.19 -19.95
CA ALA A 172 -10.38 9.46 -18.71
C ALA A 172 -10.27 8.29 -17.72
N TRP A 173 -10.06 8.62 -16.45
CA TRP A 173 -10.01 7.63 -15.35
C TRP A 173 -11.42 7.14 -14.99
N LYS A 174 -11.59 5.81 -14.94
CA LYS A 174 -12.79 5.16 -14.41
C LYS A 174 -12.43 4.32 -13.18
N ALA A 175 -12.92 4.72 -12.01
CA ALA A 175 -12.71 3.99 -10.75
C ALA A 175 -13.73 2.85 -10.55
N ALA A 176 -13.28 1.73 -9.98
CA ALA A 176 -14.12 0.62 -9.52
C ALA A 176 -13.77 0.21 -8.09
N VAL A 177 -14.75 -0.22 -7.30
CA VAL A 177 -14.51 -0.67 -5.91
C VAL A 177 -13.77 -2.01 -5.92
N CYS A 178 -12.78 -2.16 -5.03
CA CYS A 178 -12.14 -3.46 -4.86
C CYS A 178 -13.13 -4.56 -4.42
N PRO A 179 -12.97 -5.81 -4.89
CA PRO A 179 -13.90 -6.89 -4.59
C PRO A 179 -13.87 -7.28 -3.10
N GLU A 180 -14.95 -7.92 -2.64
CA GLU A 180 -15.01 -8.50 -1.30
C GLU A 180 -13.82 -9.43 -1.04
N GLY A 181 -13.27 -9.38 0.18
CA GLY A 181 -12.07 -10.11 0.57
C GLY A 181 -10.75 -9.42 0.19
N ARG A 182 -10.77 -8.45 -0.74
CA ARG A 182 -9.59 -7.68 -1.15
C ARG A 182 -9.80 -6.17 -1.07
N PRO A 183 -10.18 -5.62 0.10
CA PRO A 183 -10.74 -4.27 0.20
C PRO A 183 -9.73 -3.14 0.01
N ILE A 184 -8.47 -3.41 -0.31
CA ILE A 184 -7.40 -2.40 -0.33
C ILE A 184 -6.76 -2.37 -1.71
N CYS A 185 -6.63 -1.19 -2.30
CA CYS A 185 -5.86 -1.03 -3.54
C CYS A 185 -4.41 -0.69 -3.20
N LYS A 186 -3.47 -1.46 -3.73
CA LYS A 186 -2.04 -1.20 -3.64
C LYS A 186 -1.37 -1.50 -4.98
N GLU A 187 -0.51 -0.58 -5.42
CA GLU A 187 0.28 -0.74 -6.66
C GLU A 187 -0.57 -1.21 -7.86
N LYS A 188 -1.77 -0.62 -8.01
CA LYS A 188 -2.73 -0.90 -9.10
C LYS A 188 -3.51 -2.22 -8.96
N ALA A 189 -3.41 -2.92 -7.84
CA ALA A 189 -4.12 -4.18 -7.60
C ALA A 189 -4.87 -4.17 -6.27
N CYS A 190 -6.01 -4.87 -6.22
CA CYS A 190 -6.73 -5.12 -4.99
C CYS A 190 -6.06 -6.26 -4.20
N VAL A 191 -5.76 -6.03 -2.93
CA VAL A 191 -5.05 -6.96 -2.04
C VAL A 191 -5.90 -7.28 -0.81
N GLY A 192 -5.94 -8.56 -0.43
CA GLY A 192 -6.63 -9.02 0.77
C GLY A 192 -5.82 -8.86 2.04
N ILE A 193 -6.52 -8.82 3.17
CA ILE A 193 -5.89 -8.88 4.50
C ILE A 193 -5.81 -10.34 4.92
N ARG A 194 -4.60 -10.85 5.09
CA ARG A 194 -4.33 -12.22 5.53
C ARG A 194 -4.51 -12.39 7.03
N GLN A 195 -4.00 -11.44 7.82
CA GLN A 195 -4.00 -11.47 9.28
C GLN A 195 -4.20 -10.06 9.83
N ILE A 196 -4.96 -9.95 10.92
CA ILE A 196 -4.94 -8.78 11.81
C ILE A 196 -4.35 -9.20 13.15
N ALA A 197 -3.45 -8.40 13.68
CA ALA A 197 -2.81 -8.64 14.96
C ALA A 197 -2.82 -7.36 15.79
N ALA A 198 -3.00 -7.50 17.10
CA ALA A 198 -3.02 -6.40 18.06
C ALA A 198 -1.96 -6.62 19.14
N GLY A 199 -1.15 -5.59 19.40
CA GLY A 199 -0.14 -5.53 20.44
C GLY A 199 -0.58 -4.66 21.63
N GLY A 200 0.36 -4.26 22.48
CA GLY A 200 0.05 -3.50 23.69
C GLY A 200 -0.72 -2.19 23.43
N ALA A 201 -0.27 -1.41 22.44
CA ALA A 201 -0.88 -0.16 22.03
C ALA A 201 -0.77 0.08 20.51
N HIS A 202 -0.79 -0.98 19.70
CA HIS A 202 -0.71 -0.89 18.25
C HIS A 202 -1.42 -2.08 17.58
N THR A 203 -1.75 -1.91 16.31
CA THR A 203 -2.42 -2.93 15.49
C THR A 203 -1.72 -2.99 14.14
N CYS A 204 -1.56 -4.19 13.59
CA CYS A 204 -0.99 -4.39 12.27
C CYS A 204 -1.84 -5.36 11.43
N ALA A 205 -1.87 -5.12 10.13
CA ALA A 205 -2.32 -6.09 9.14
C ALA A 205 -1.12 -6.69 8.40
N LEU A 206 -1.26 -7.98 8.09
CA LEU A 206 -0.49 -8.66 7.05
C LEU A 206 -1.39 -8.80 5.82
N PHE A 207 -0.90 -8.40 4.66
CA PHE A 207 -1.63 -8.52 3.40
C PHE A 207 -1.25 -9.80 2.65
N GLU A 208 -2.08 -10.18 1.66
CA GLU A 208 -1.86 -11.36 0.82
C GLU A 208 -0.57 -11.29 -0.01
N ASP A 209 -0.08 -10.08 -0.31
CA ASP A 209 1.20 -9.84 -1.00
C ASP A 209 2.43 -9.98 -0.07
N GLY A 210 2.21 -10.29 1.21
CA GLY A 210 3.27 -10.45 2.21
C GLY A 210 3.83 -9.14 2.76
N SER A 211 3.23 -7.99 2.43
CA SER A 211 3.53 -6.71 3.05
C SER A 211 2.70 -6.46 4.31
N ALA A 212 3.11 -5.50 5.13
CA ALA A 212 2.42 -5.17 6.38
C ALA A 212 2.15 -3.66 6.51
N SER A 213 1.08 -3.31 7.21
CA SER A 213 0.77 -1.94 7.63
C SER A 213 0.39 -1.91 9.11
N CYS A 214 0.81 -0.87 9.82
CA CYS A 214 0.64 -0.77 11.27
C CYS A 214 0.19 0.64 11.70
N PHE A 215 -0.68 0.70 12.70
CA PHE A 215 -1.15 1.94 13.34
C PHE A 215 -1.16 1.82 14.87
N GLY A 216 -1.35 2.94 15.57
CA GLY A 216 -1.21 3.05 17.02
C GLY A 216 0.15 3.62 17.45
N ALA A 217 0.62 3.27 18.66
CA ALA A 217 1.86 3.74 19.27
C ALA A 217 3.16 3.35 18.52
N SER A 218 3.05 2.53 17.46
CA SER A 218 4.15 2.19 16.55
C SER A 218 3.94 2.74 15.12
N GLY A 219 2.88 3.53 14.90
CA GLY A 219 2.60 4.25 13.65
C GLY A 219 3.43 5.52 13.51
N VAL A 220 3.88 5.81 12.30
CA VAL A 220 5.06 6.64 11.98
C VAL A 220 4.92 8.14 12.30
N ARG A 221 3.80 8.66 12.79
CA ARG A 221 3.66 10.03 13.35
C ARG A 221 2.34 10.18 14.11
N ARG A 222 2.34 10.84 15.27
CA ARG A 222 1.09 11.38 15.86
C ARG A 222 0.47 12.33 14.84
N GLY A 223 -0.75 12.05 14.39
CA GLY A 223 -1.49 12.90 13.44
C GLY A 223 -1.45 12.45 11.97
N ALA A 224 -0.80 11.33 11.63
CA ALA A 224 -1.02 10.67 10.35
C ALA A 224 -2.24 9.73 10.49
N TYR A 225 -3.39 10.19 10.02
CA TYR A 225 -4.63 9.39 10.01
C TYR A 225 -4.54 8.36 8.87
N GLY A 226 -4.15 7.13 9.19
CA GLY A 226 -4.04 6.01 8.24
C GLY A 226 -3.23 4.85 8.80
N ALA A 227 -3.25 3.71 8.12
CA ALA A 227 -2.44 2.55 8.47
C ALA A 227 -1.19 2.51 7.57
N PRO A 228 -0.09 3.24 7.91
CA PRO A 228 1.06 3.33 7.03
C PRO A 228 1.71 1.96 6.78
N PRO A 229 2.26 1.74 5.57
CA PRO A 229 3.04 0.56 5.28
C PRO A 229 4.29 0.51 6.15
N VAL A 230 4.72 -0.70 6.50
CA VAL A 230 5.96 -0.96 7.24
C VAL A 230 7.08 -1.20 6.23
N PRO A 231 8.00 -0.24 6.01
CA PRO A 231 9.01 -0.37 4.97
C PRO A 231 9.95 -1.55 5.22
N GLY A 232 10.24 -2.35 4.20
CA GLY A 232 11.15 -3.50 4.28
C GLY A 232 10.52 -4.82 4.73
N VAL A 233 9.25 -4.81 5.18
CA VAL A 233 8.48 -6.05 5.40
C VAL A 233 7.88 -6.50 4.07
N VAL A 234 8.52 -7.51 3.47
CA VAL A 234 8.10 -8.17 2.23
C VAL A 234 8.16 -9.68 2.41
N GLY A 235 7.24 -10.41 1.76
CA GLY A 235 7.18 -11.87 1.80
C GLY A 235 6.90 -12.47 3.18
N ALA A 236 6.29 -11.70 4.10
CA ALA A 236 5.89 -12.19 5.40
C ALA A 236 4.66 -13.11 5.29
N VAL A 237 4.59 -14.12 6.16
CA VAL A 237 3.49 -15.10 6.20
C VAL A 237 2.74 -15.11 7.54
N GLU A 238 3.30 -14.47 8.55
CA GLU A 238 2.75 -14.37 9.91
C GLU A 238 3.31 -13.13 10.63
N LEU A 239 2.46 -12.43 11.36
CA LEU A 239 2.82 -11.36 12.29
C LEU A 239 2.66 -11.80 13.75
N ALA A 240 3.55 -11.32 14.61
CA ALA A 240 3.43 -11.40 16.06
C ALA A 240 3.69 -10.03 16.67
N LEU A 241 2.75 -9.54 17.49
CA LEU A 241 2.84 -8.22 18.11
C LEU A 241 3.01 -8.37 19.61
N GLY A 242 3.99 -7.66 20.14
CA GLY A 242 4.27 -7.57 21.56
C GLY A 242 3.72 -6.28 22.17
N GLY A 243 4.29 -5.89 23.32
CA GLY A 243 3.87 -4.66 24.00
C GLY A 243 4.12 -3.40 23.17
N ALA A 244 5.35 -3.24 22.67
CA ALA A 244 5.82 -2.07 21.91
C ALA A 244 6.77 -2.45 20.76
N HIS A 245 6.76 -3.71 20.35
CA HIS A 245 7.53 -4.25 19.24
C HIS A 245 6.68 -5.24 18.45
N ALA A 246 7.06 -5.51 17.21
CA ALA A 246 6.39 -6.45 16.34
C ALA A 246 7.41 -7.26 15.55
N CYS A 247 7.00 -8.43 15.08
CA CYS A 247 7.80 -9.33 14.28
C CYS A 247 6.98 -9.89 13.11
N ALA A 248 7.66 -10.12 11.99
CA ALA A 248 7.13 -10.72 10.80
C ALA A 248 7.99 -11.94 10.44
N ARG A 249 7.39 -13.14 10.46
CA ARG A 249 8.05 -14.36 10.01
C ARG A 249 7.86 -14.52 8.51
N ARG A 250 8.92 -14.95 7.83
CA ARG A 250 8.92 -15.24 6.38
C ARG A 250 8.78 -16.73 6.12
N ALA A 251 8.41 -17.07 4.89
CA ALA A 251 8.24 -18.46 4.45
C ALA A 251 9.54 -19.27 4.49
N ASP A 252 10.69 -18.62 4.34
CA ASP A 252 12.03 -19.22 4.42
C ASP A 252 12.46 -19.57 5.86
N GLY A 253 11.62 -19.26 6.86
CA GLY A 253 11.89 -19.51 8.28
C GLY A 253 12.78 -18.47 8.95
N THR A 254 13.10 -17.36 8.27
CA THR A 254 13.68 -16.16 8.90
C THR A 254 12.59 -15.27 9.49
N ALA A 255 12.99 -14.27 10.29
CA ALA A 255 12.06 -13.25 10.78
C ALA A 255 12.71 -11.87 10.80
N LEU A 256 11.89 -10.85 10.58
CA LEU A 256 12.19 -9.45 10.88
C LEU A 256 11.46 -9.05 12.16
N CYS A 257 12.09 -8.27 13.03
CA CYS A 257 11.42 -7.60 14.15
C CYS A 257 11.73 -6.10 14.16
N TRP A 258 10.85 -5.30 14.74
CA TRP A 258 10.97 -3.84 14.83
C TRP A 258 10.26 -3.28 16.06
N GLY A 259 10.52 -2.00 16.36
CA GLY A 259 9.97 -1.30 17.50
C GLY A 259 10.94 -1.26 18.68
N HIS A 260 10.42 -1.11 19.89
CA HIS A 260 11.20 -0.91 21.11
C HIS A 260 12.19 -2.07 21.36
N ASN A 261 13.47 -1.77 21.68
CA ASN A 261 14.52 -2.79 21.84
C ASN A 261 15.34 -2.72 23.14
N ALA A 262 14.87 -2.05 24.20
CA ALA A 262 15.69 -1.86 25.42
C ALA A 262 16.11 -3.17 26.14
N PHE A 263 15.46 -4.29 25.84
CA PHE A 263 15.82 -5.62 26.36
C PHE A 263 16.32 -6.56 25.28
N GLY A 264 16.52 -6.08 24.04
CA GLY A 264 16.92 -6.93 22.92
C GLY A 264 15.77 -7.73 22.31
N GLN A 265 14.50 -7.34 22.54
CA GLN A 265 13.32 -8.07 22.02
C GLN A 265 13.22 -8.12 20.48
N VAL A 266 13.99 -7.29 19.77
CA VAL A 266 14.11 -7.33 18.30
C VAL A 266 14.97 -8.51 17.85
N GLY A 267 15.92 -8.98 18.66
CA GLY A 267 16.67 -10.19 18.33
C GLY A 267 17.86 -9.98 17.39
N ASP A 268 18.33 -8.74 17.22
CA ASP A 268 19.41 -8.38 16.29
C ASP A 268 20.79 -8.29 16.97
N GLY A 269 20.91 -8.78 18.21
CA GLY A 269 22.13 -8.68 19.01
C GLY A 269 22.39 -7.29 19.63
N THR A 270 21.44 -6.35 19.50
CA THR A 270 21.54 -5.02 20.11
C THR A 270 20.48 -4.84 21.21
N THR A 271 20.64 -3.82 22.05
CA THR A 271 19.65 -3.41 23.07
C THR A 271 19.32 -1.91 23.01
N GLU A 272 19.72 -1.24 21.93
CA GLU A 272 19.64 0.21 21.80
C GLU A 272 18.49 0.65 20.89
N GLY A 273 17.80 1.70 21.32
CA GLY A 273 16.79 2.42 20.54
C GLY A 273 15.56 1.59 20.12
N PRO A 274 14.60 2.24 19.45
CA PRO A 274 13.68 1.54 18.57
C PRO A 274 14.41 1.09 17.30
N ARG A 275 14.11 -0.11 16.80
CA ARG A 275 14.72 -0.64 15.56
C ARG A 275 13.70 -0.59 14.42
N PRO A 276 14.11 -0.24 13.18
CA PRO A 276 13.29 -0.52 12.00
C PRO A 276 13.19 -2.05 11.79
N PRO A 277 12.40 -2.54 10.82
CA PRO A 277 12.38 -3.95 10.46
C PRO A 277 13.80 -4.49 10.23
N THR A 278 14.26 -5.29 11.18
CA THR A 278 15.63 -5.78 11.26
C THR A 278 15.59 -7.29 11.40
N GLN A 279 16.49 -7.98 10.69
CA GLN A 279 16.56 -9.42 10.71
C GLN A 279 17.02 -9.95 12.08
N VAL A 280 16.31 -10.97 12.58
CA VAL A 280 16.71 -11.68 13.80
C VAL A 280 17.97 -12.49 13.52
N VAL A 281 19.02 -12.26 14.32
CA VAL A 281 20.32 -12.89 14.14
C VAL A 281 20.25 -14.36 14.53
N GLY A 282 20.75 -15.23 13.66
CA GLY A 282 20.87 -16.68 13.92
C GLY A 282 19.55 -17.46 13.93
N LEU A 283 18.42 -16.82 13.61
CA LEU A 283 17.14 -17.50 13.48
C LEU A 283 16.96 -18.09 12.07
N ALA A 284 16.77 -19.40 12.00
CA ALA A 284 16.48 -20.11 10.75
C ALA A 284 15.49 -21.24 11.02
N GLY A 285 14.67 -21.56 10.00
CA GLY A 285 13.69 -22.65 10.08
C GLY A 285 12.59 -22.40 11.12
N ALA A 286 12.24 -21.13 11.38
CA ALA A 286 11.11 -20.79 12.22
C ALA A 286 9.78 -21.19 11.55
N THR A 287 8.92 -21.90 12.28
CA THR A 287 7.59 -22.32 11.83
C THR A 287 6.47 -21.51 12.50
N ALA A 288 6.76 -20.87 13.64
CA ALA A 288 5.86 -19.95 14.33
C ALA A 288 6.67 -18.90 15.10
N ILE A 289 6.06 -17.75 15.35
CA ILE A 289 6.65 -16.67 16.15
C ILE A 289 5.59 -16.06 17.09
N ALA A 290 6.00 -15.70 18.30
CA ALA A 290 5.15 -15.00 19.26
C ALA A 290 5.93 -13.90 19.95
N ALA A 291 5.24 -12.82 20.31
CA ALA A 291 5.81 -11.66 20.99
C ALA A 291 4.99 -11.36 22.25
N GLY A 292 5.67 -11.21 23.39
CA GLY A 292 5.08 -10.80 24.66
C GLY A 292 5.36 -9.32 24.94
N ALA A 293 5.24 -8.89 26.20
CA ALA A 293 5.42 -7.46 26.52
C ALA A 293 6.85 -6.93 26.20
N ALA A 294 7.88 -7.74 26.43
CA ALA A 294 9.29 -7.36 26.26
C ALA A 294 10.22 -8.54 25.88
N HIS A 295 9.65 -9.62 25.37
CA HIS A 295 10.39 -10.81 24.92
C HIS A 295 9.68 -11.42 23.72
N THR A 296 10.42 -12.21 22.94
CA THR A 296 9.95 -12.83 21.71
C THR A 296 10.44 -14.27 21.69
N CYS A 297 9.63 -15.17 21.14
CA CYS A 297 10.01 -16.56 20.98
C CYS A 297 9.60 -17.07 19.61
N ALA A 298 10.33 -18.05 19.09
CA ALA A 298 10.01 -18.75 17.87
C ALA A 298 10.04 -20.26 18.10
N ILE A 299 9.13 -20.96 17.43
CA ILE A 299 9.23 -22.41 17.24
C ILE A 299 10.06 -22.61 15.98
N VAL A 300 11.13 -23.40 16.07
CA VAL A 300 11.97 -23.80 14.94
C VAL A 300 11.80 -25.30 14.64
N ASN A 301 12.38 -25.75 13.53
CA ASN A 301 12.34 -27.15 13.08
C ASN A 301 12.47 -28.18 14.22
N GLY A 302 11.58 -29.17 14.21
CA GLY A 302 11.48 -30.20 15.26
C GLY A 302 10.72 -29.77 16.52
N GLY A 303 10.03 -28.62 16.50
CA GLY A 303 9.25 -28.12 17.63
C GLY A 303 10.10 -27.60 18.79
N LYS A 304 11.37 -27.27 18.52
CA LYS A 304 12.28 -26.63 19.48
C LYS A 304 11.88 -25.16 19.61
N VAL A 305 11.94 -24.63 20.84
CA VAL A 305 11.64 -23.21 21.10
C VAL A 305 12.91 -22.44 21.40
N VAL A 306 13.05 -21.27 20.79
CA VAL A 306 14.08 -20.27 21.11
C VAL A 306 13.42 -18.95 21.50
N CYS A 307 13.92 -18.30 22.53
CA CYS A 307 13.39 -17.05 23.09
C CYS A 307 14.50 -16.02 23.29
N TRP A 308 14.18 -14.74 23.13
CA TRP A 308 15.08 -13.60 23.34
C TRP A 308 14.35 -12.40 23.92
N GLY A 309 15.12 -11.43 24.42
CA GLY A 309 14.59 -10.22 25.04
C GLY A 309 14.81 -10.21 26.55
N ARG A 310 13.83 -9.72 27.30
CA ARG A 310 13.90 -9.56 28.76
C ARG A 310 13.96 -10.89 29.49
N GLU A 311 14.88 -11.01 30.48
CA GLU A 311 15.07 -12.24 31.27
C GLU A 311 15.26 -12.00 32.78
N GLY A 312 14.31 -11.31 33.42
CA GLY A 312 14.35 -11.06 34.87
C GLY A 312 13.54 -12.04 35.72
N ARG A 313 12.68 -12.83 35.09
CA ARG A 313 11.68 -13.72 35.72
C ARG A 313 11.73 -15.14 35.18
N GLY A 314 12.75 -15.47 34.36
CA GLY A 314 12.91 -16.79 33.74
C GLY A 314 12.01 -17.01 32.52
N GLN A 315 11.43 -15.95 31.95
CA GLN A 315 10.49 -16.00 30.82
C GLN A 315 11.12 -16.47 29.50
N LEU A 316 12.44 -16.47 29.37
CA LEU A 316 13.12 -17.07 28.21
C LEU A 316 13.29 -18.58 28.37
N GLY A 317 12.98 -19.16 29.54
CA GLY A 317 13.08 -20.61 29.76
C GLY A 317 14.51 -21.16 29.68
N ALA A 318 15.51 -20.28 29.72
CA ALA A 318 16.91 -20.65 29.75
C ALA A 318 17.27 -21.14 31.17
N LYS A 319 18.06 -22.21 31.27
CA LYS A 319 18.71 -22.52 32.56
C LYS A 319 19.63 -21.35 32.91
N PRO A 320 19.67 -20.87 34.17
CA PRO A 320 20.79 -20.03 34.59
C PRO A 320 22.08 -20.78 34.26
N ALA A 321 23.10 -20.07 33.76
CA ALA A 321 24.45 -20.60 33.76
C ALA A 321 24.74 -21.19 35.14
N GLY A 322 25.46 -22.33 35.19
CA GLY A 322 25.74 -23.08 36.42
C GLY A 322 26.30 -22.23 37.56
N PRO A 323 26.42 -22.79 38.78
CA PRO A 323 26.66 -22.00 39.98
C PRO A 323 27.88 -21.10 39.79
N ALA A 324 27.65 -19.79 39.89
CA ALA A 324 28.71 -18.82 40.08
C ALA A 324 29.55 -19.32 41.26
N GLY A 325 30.85 -19.54 41.03
CA GLY A 325 31.80 -19.56 42.12
C GLY A 325 31.54 -18.34 42.99
N LYS A 326 31.38 -18.58 44.30
CA LYS A 326 31.09 -17.59 45.33
C LYS A 326 31.83 -16.26 45.04
N PRO A 327 31.15 -15.15 44.71
CA PRO A 327 31.81 -13.86 44.69
C PRO A 327 32.29 -13.56 46.12
N PRO A 328 33.48 -12.99 46.31
CA PRO A 328 33.94 -12.56 47.63
C PRO A 328 32.89 -11.63 48.25
N ALA A 329 32.56 -11.90 49.51
CA ALA A 329 31.54 -11.18 50.25
C ALA A 329 32.05 -9.77 50.59
N SER A 330 31.91 -8.83 49.65
CA SER A 330 31.95 -7.39 49.92
C SER A 330 31.69 -6.63 48.61
N GLU A 331 30.51 -6.77 48.03
CA GLU A 331 29.94 -5.75 47.15
C GLU A 331 28.44 -6.03 46.99
N VAL A 332 27.66 -4.95 47.03
CA VAL A 332 26.21 -4.91 46.93
C VAL A 332 25.73 -5.78 45.75
N PRO A 333 24.64 -6.57 45.86
CA PRO A 333 24.20 -7.39 44.75
C PRO A 333 23.70 -6.48 43.63
N SER A 334 24.52 -6.35 42.58
CA SER A 334 24.07 -5.84 41.29
C SER A 334 23.17 -6.91 40.65
N PRO A 335 22.02 -6.54 40.07
CA PRO A 335 21.05 -7.50 39.54
C PRO A 335 21.63 -8.27 38.35
N LEU A 336 21.24 -9.53 38.23
CA LEU A 336 21.51 -10.43 37.10
C LEU A 336 21.39 -9.69 35.74
N PRO A 337 22.20 -10.00 34.71
CA PRO A 337 22.04 -9.37 33.41
C PRO A 337 20.61 -9.60 32.89
N ALA A 338 19.90 -8.50 32.64
CA ALA A 338 18.43 -8.46 32.48
C ALA A 338 17.90 -8.86 31.10
N SER A 339 18.75 -9.38 30.21
CA SER A 339 18.41 -9.75 28.83
C SER A 339 19.33 -10.85 28.30
N SER A 340 18.91 -11.53 27.22
CA SER A 340 19.76 -12.48 26.47
C SER A 340 20.85 -11.80 25.62
N GLY A 341 21.15 -10.52 25.83
CA GLY A 341 22.00 -9.74 24.93
C GLY A 341 21.40 -9.58 23.53
N GLY A 342 20.08 -9.79 23.39
CA GLY A 342 19.38 -9.68 22.12
C GLY A 342 19.55 -10.87 21.17
N ALA A 343 20.12 -12.00 21.61
CA ALA A 343 20.21 -13.21 20.78
C ALA A 343 19.18 -14.29 21.19
N PRO A 344 18.63 -15.06 20.23
CA PRO A 344 17.78 -16.23 20.50
C PRO A 344 18.47 -17.29 21.38
N SER A 345 17.80 -17.70 22.46
CA SER A 345 18.27 -18.69 23.43
C SER A 345 17.29 -19.88 23.54
N PRO A 346 17.76 -21.14 23.53
CA PRO A 346 16.88 -22.30 23.57
C PRO A 346 16.16 -22.49 24.92
N VAL A 347 14.87 -22.83 24.89
CA VAL A 347 14.10 -23.24 26.07
C VAL A 347 14.47 -24.68 26.45
N ALA A 348 14.92 -24.89 27.68
CA ALA A 348 15.41 -26.19 28.10
C ALA A 348 14.28 -27.19 28.37
N GLY A 349 14.34 -28.37 27.75
CA GLY A 349 13.42 -29.48 28.02
C GLY A 349 12.07 -29.42 27.29
N LEU A 350 11.88 -28.43 26.41
CA LEU A 350 10.69 -28.32 25.56
C LEU A 350 11.02 -28.82 24.15
N LEU A 351 10.36 -29.90 23.72
CA LEU A 351 10.45 -30.47 22.37
C LEU A 351 9.04 -30.72 21.83
N GLY A 352 8.88 -30.64 20.51
CA GLY A 352 7.59 -30.91 19.86
C GLY A 352 6.51 -29.85 20.12
N ALA A 353 6.87 -28.62 20.49
CA ALA A 353 5.90 -27.54 20.62
C ALA A 353 5.23 -27.26 19.27
N THR A 354 3.90 -27.13 19.27
CA THR A 354 3.08 -26.84 18.09
C THR A 354 2.55 -25.41 18.08
N LYS A 355 2.39 -24.80 19.25
CA LYS A 355 2.03 -23.38 19.42
C LYS A 355 2.78 -22.78 20.62
N ILE A 356 2.99 -21.48 20.58
CA ILE A 356 3.57 -20.70 21.68
C ILE A 356 2.77 -19.41 21.85
N ALA A 357 2.54 -19.04 23.10
CA ALA A 357 1.92 -17.77 23.48
C ALA A 357 2.77 -17.11 24.56
N LEU A 358 2.87 -15.78 24.52
CA LEU A 358 3.70 -14.99 25.43
C LEU A 358 2.85 -13.94 26.13
N GLY A 359 2.99 -13.83 27.45
CA GLY A 359 2.31 -12.84 28.27
C GLY A 359 3.22 -11.67 28.65
N GLY A 360 2.93 -11.03 29.79
CA GLY A 360 3.72 -9.91 30.29
C GLY A 360 5.15 -10.32 30.68
N ARG A 361 5.27 -11.35 31.51
CA ARG A 361 6.54 -11.89 32.04
C ARG A 361 6.55 -13.41 32.16
N HIS A 362 5.67 -14.09 31.43
CA HIS A 362 5.57 -15.55 31.39
C HIS A 362 5.26 -15.99 29.95
N ALA A 363 5.47 -17.27 29.68
CA ALA A 363 5.30 -17.87 28.37
C ALA A 363 4.73 -19.28 28.54
N CYS A 364 3.98 -19.73 27.55
CA CYS A 364 3.41 -21.07 27.51
C CYS A 364 3.52 -21.67 26.11
N ALA A 365 3.66 -22.99 26.06
CA ALA A 365 3.69 -23.75 24.83
C ALA A 365 2.65 -24.86 24.86
N LEU A 366 2.08 -25.13 23.69
CA LEU A 366 1.22 -26.27 23.43
C LEU A 366 2.06 -27.41 22.85
N GLY A 367 2.12 -28.53 23.56
CA GLY A 367 2.78 -29.75 23.10
C GLY A 367 1.84 -30.68 22.32
N PRO A 368 2.35 -31.82 21.84
CA PRO A 368 1.54 -32.86 21.22
C PRO A 368 0.49 -33.39 22.20
N GLY A 369 -0.70 -33.78 21.73
CA GLY A 369 -1.77 -34.30 22.60
C GLY A 369 -2.41 -33.24 23.50
N GLY A 370 -2.25 -31.95 23.18
CA GLY A 370 -2.97 -30.86 23.83
C GLY A 370 -2.46 -30.49 25.22
N GLN A 371 -1.22 -30.84 25.57
CA GLN A 371 -0.62 -30.51 26.87
C GLN A 371 -0.08 -29.08 26.87
N VAL A 372 -0.33 -28.34 27.96
CA VAL A 372 0.13 -26.95 28.12
C VAL A 372 1.23 -26.89 29.18
N ALA A 373 2.39 -26.36 28.81
CA ALA A 373 3.50 -26.10 29.71
C ALA A 373 3.87 -24.61 29.72
N CYS A 374 3.98 -24.04 30.91
CA CYS A 374 4.27 -22.62 31.13
C CYS A 374 5.57 -22.41 31.93
N TRP A 375 6.21 -21.26 31.75
CA TRP A 375 7.40 -20.83 32.49
C TRP A 375 7.46 -19.29 32.62
N GLY A 376 8.30 -18.78 33.52
CA GLY A 376 8.46 -17.36 33.82
C GLY A 376 7.88 -16.94 35.17
N GLU A 377 7.29 -15.74 35.21
CA GLU A 377 6.60 -15.16 36.38
C GLU A 377 5.46 -16.06 36.87
N ASN A 378 5.27 -16.09 38.20
CA ASN A 378 4.18 -16.87 38.82
C ASN A 378 3.58 -16.19 40.07
N GLU A 379 3.77 -14.88 40.23
CA GLU A 379 3.27 -14.13 41.40
C GLU A 379 1.74 -14.19 41.55
N SER A 380 1.02 -14.39 40.45
CA SER A 380 -0.45 -14.44 40.38
C SER A 380 -1.00 -15.85 40.04
N GLY A 381 -0.12 -16.86 39.94
CA GLY A 381 -0.51 -18.22 39.52
C GLY A 381 -0.53 -18.43 37.99
N GLU A 382 0.15 -17.57 37.23
CA GLU A 382 0.20 -17.55 35.76
C GLU A 382 0.74 -18.84 35.13
N LEU A 383 1.42 -19.68 35.92
CA LEU A 383 1.91 -20.97 35.45
C LEU A 383 0.90 -22.12 35.64
N GLY A 384 -0.27 -21.84 36.22
CA GLY A 384 -1.39 -22.78 36.27
C GLY A 384 -1.14 -24.02 37.14
N HIS A 385 -0.23 -23.91 38.11
CA HIS A 385 0.05 -24.94 39.10
C HIS A 385 0.17 -24.36 40.52
N PHE A 386 -0.58 -24.92 41.46
CA PHE A 386 -0.51 -24.58 42.89
C PHE A 386 0.58 -25.38 43.62
N ARG A 387 1.44 -24.70 44.38
CA ARG A 387 2.13 -25.31 45.53
C ARG A 387 1.57 -24.66 46.80
N PRO A 388 0.96 -25.43 47.72
CA PRO A 388 0.62 -24.87 49.03
C PRO A 388 1.91 -24.44 49.73
N SER A 389 2.05 -23.14 49.97
CA SER A 389 2.92 -22.71 51.05
C SER A 389 2.27 -23.19 52.36
N SER A 390 3.05 -23.94 53.13
CA SER A 390 2.65 -24.47 54.44
C SER A 390 1.92 -23.42 55.31
N PRO A 391 0.92 -23.79 56.13
CA PRO A 391 0.02 -22.85 56.84
C PRO A 391 0.70 -22.00 57.94
N ALA A 392 2.02 -21.97 58.04
CA ALA A 392 2.75 -21.19 59.02
C ALA A 392 3.76 -20.25 58.34
N LYS A 393 3.34 -18.98 58.21
CA LYS A 393 4.03 -17.78 57.67
C LYS A 393 3.77 -17.51 56.18
N PRO A 394 3.11 -16.39 55.82
CA PRO A 394 2.99 -15.96 54.43
C PRO A 394 4.38 -15.58 53.91
N LYS A 395 4.97 -16.48 53.12
CA LYS A 395 6.12 -16.17 52.27
C LYS A 395 5.60 -15.80 50.88
N PRO A 396 6.31 -14.92 50.13
CA PRO A 396 5.89 -14.48 48.80
C PRO A 396 5.64 -15.71 47.91
N GLY A 397 4.67 -15.57 46.99
CA GLY A 397 4.10 -16.65 46.17
C GLY A 397 5.12 -17.51 45.42
N PRO A 398 4.66 -18.53 44.66
CA PRO A 398 5.56 -19.41 43.94
C PRO A 398 6.54 -18.57 43.09
N ARG A 399 7.84 -18.86 43.25
CA ARG A 399 8.90 -18.03 42.64
C ARG A 399 8.84 -18.12 41.12
N PRO A 400 9.24 -17.06 40.41
CA PRO A 400 9.51 -17.14 38.99
C PRO A 400 10.45 -18.31 38.67
N THR A 401 10.21 -19.01 37.58
CA THR A 401 10.95 -20.22 37.23
C THR A 401 11.15 -20.34 35.73
N SER A 402 12.37 -20.65 35.29
CA SER A 402 12.64 -21.02 33.90
C SER A 402 12.38 -22.50 33.60
N ARG A 403 12.01 -23.29 34.61
CA ARG A 403 11.56 -24.68 34.42
C ARG A 403 10.12 -24.71 33.94
N LEU A 404 9.85 -25.63 33.01
CA LEU A 404 8.52 -25.92 32.52
C LEU A 404 7.61 -26.42 33.65
N VAL A 405 6.42 -25.86 33.71
CA VAL A 405 5.34 -26.20 34.64
C VAL A 405 4.12 -26.61 33.82
N SER A 406 3.66 -27.85 34.00
CA SER A 406 2.42 -28.30 33.36
C SER A 406 1.22 -27.63 34.03
N VAL A 407 0.33 -27.04 33.22
CA VAL A 407 -0.90 -26.44 33.71
C VAL A 407 -1.88 -27.54 34.11
N LYS A 408 -2.38 -27.48 35.35
CA LYS A 408 -3.27 -28.51 35.89
C LYS A 408 -4.71 -28.33 35.37
N GLY A 409 -5.34 -29.45 35.02
CA GLY A 409 -6.75 -29.47 34.58
C GLY A 409 -6.97 -29.12 33.10
N ILE A 410 -5.91 -29.18 32.29
CA ILE A 410 -5.96 -28.97 30.84
C ILE A 410 -5.51 -30.24 30.13
N GLU A 411 -6.42 -30.82 29.37
CA GLU A 411 -6.21 -31.98 28.50
C GLU A 411 -6.88 -31.66 27.16
N GLY A 412 -6.25 -32.03 26.04
CA GLY A 412 -6.84 -31.79 24.71
C GLY A 412 -6.98 -30.30 24.34
N ALA A 413 -6.03 -29.45 24.74
CA ALA A 413 -6.03 -28.06 24.28
C ALA A 413 -5.70 -27.97 22.77
N SER A 414 -6.51 -27.22 22.02
CA SER A 414 -6.30 -26.93 20.60
C SER A 414 -5.65 -25.56 20.36
N ALA A 415 -5.80 -24.61 21.31
CA ALA A 415 -5.13 -23.31 21.28
C ALA A 415 -4.84 -22.79 22.69
N ILE A 416 -3.87 -21.87 22.76
CA ILE A 416 -3.50 -21.16 23.99
C ILE A 416 -3.36 -19.66 23.68
N ALA A 417 -3.72 -18.82 24.64
CA ALA A 417 -3.50 -17.38 24.60
C ALA A 417 -3.12 -16.88 25.99
N LEU A 418 -2.29 -15.84 26.07
CA LEU A 418 -1.83 -15.25 27.34
C LEU A 418 -2.12 -13.75 27.37
N GLY A 419 -2.54 -13.27 28.53
CA GLY A 419 -2.60 -11.85 28.85
C GLY A 419 -1.39 -11.39 29.66
N ALA A 420 -1.51 -10.25 30.35
CA ALA A 420 -0.38 -9.70 31.10
C ALA A 420 0.08 -10.62 32.25
N ALA A 421 -0.90 -11.13 33.02
CA ALA A 421 -0.69 -11.96 34.21
C ALA A 421 -1.70 -13.12 34.31
N PHE A 422 -2.19 -13.64 33.18
CA PHE A 422 -3.11 -14.78 33.14
C PHE A 422 -3.00 -15.49 31.80
N GLY A 423 -3.51 -16.72 31.73
CA GLY A 423 -3.55 -17.52 30.51
C GLY A 423 -4.86 -18.26 30.35
N CYS A 424 -5.20 -18.59 29.11
CA CYS A 424 -6.34 -19.43 28.78
C CYS A 424 -5.98 -20.47 27.71
N ALA A 425 -6.65 -21.62 27.78
CA ALA A 425 -6.59 -22.66 26.77
C ALA A 425 -7.99 -22.91 26.23
N LEU A 426 -8.08 -23.01 24.90
CA LEU A 426 -9.25 -23.51 24.18
C LEU A 426 -9.10 -25.02 24.05
N LEU A 427 -10.10 -25.78 24.52
CA LEU A 427 -10.12 -27.23 24.41
C LEU A 427 -10.80 -27.66 23.10
N GLU A 428 -10.50 -28.88 22.63
CA GLU A 428 -11.04 -29.44 21.38
C GLU A 428 -12.57 -29.50 21.36
N GLU A 429 -13.23 -29.70 22.51
CA GLU A 429 -14.69 -29.67 22.63
C GLU A 429 -15.30 -28.25 22.63
N GLY A 430 -14.46 -27.21 22.50
CA GLY A 430 -14.89 -25.81 22.42
C GLY A 430 -15.17 -25.15 23.76
N SER A 431 -14.77 -25.76 24.88
CA SER A 431 -14.74 -25.13 26.20
C SER A 431 -13.44 -24.34 26.40
N VAL A 432 -13.45 -23.34 27.30
CA VAL A 432 -12.27 -22.52 27.60
C VAL A 432 -11.95 -22.60 29.08
N ARG A 433 -10.67 -22.84 29.40
CA ARG A 433 -10.15 -22.83 30.77
C ARG A 433 -9.10 -21.74 30.94
N CYS A 434 -9.19 -20.96 32.02
CA CYS A 434 -8.27 -19.86 32.32
C CYS A 434 -7.63 -20.01 33.70
N TRP A 435 -6.46 -19.39 33.92
CA TRP A 435 -5.71 -19.40 35.18
C TRP A 435 -4.88 -18.12 35.32
N GLY A 436 -4.45 -17.78 36.53
CA GLY A 436 -3.65 -16.60 36.87
C GLY A 436 -4.45 -15.51 37.59
N ASP A 437 -4.10 -14.26 37.33
CA ASP A 437 -4.75 -13.07 37.89
C ASP A 437 -6.23 -12.97 37.46
N ASN A 438 -7.07 -12.45 38.35
CA ASN A 438 -8.50 -12.28 38.12
C ASN A 438 -9.05 -10.98 38.73
N ALA A 439 -8.21 -10.01 39.09
CA ALA A 439 -8.67 -8.80 39.78
C ALA A 439 -9.75 -8.00 39.01
N ALA A 440 -9.80 -8.14 37.68
CA ALA A 440 -10.79 -7.51 36.80
C ALA A 440 -11.83 -8.51 36.23
N GLY A 441 -11.87 -9.76 36.72
CA GLY A 441 -12.74 -10.81 36.20
C GLY A 441 -12.24 -11.43 34.88
N GLN A 442 -10.97 -11.26 34.53
CA GLN A 442 -10.38 -11.72 33.26
C GLN A 442 -10.30 -13.25 33.11
N LEU A 443 -10.57 -14.02 34.16
CA LEU A 443 -10.74 -15.48 34.05
C LEU A 443 -12.15 -15.88 33.61
N GLY A 444 -13.12 -14.96 33.67
CA GLY A 444 -14.47 -15.21 33.16
C GLY A 444 -15.28 -16.25 33.96
N ASP A 445 -14.86 -16.61 35.17
CA ASP A 445 -15.48 -17.64 36.01
C ASP A 445 -16.66 -17.14 36.86
N GLY A 446 -17.04 -15.87 36.70
CA GLY A 446 -18.07 -15.19 37.49
C GLY A 446 -17.55 -14.60 38.80
N THR A 447 -16.24 -14.62 39.04
CA THR A 447 -15.60 -14.07 40.23
C THR A 447 -14.50 -13.06 39.87
N THR A 448 -13.89 -12.45 40.89
CA THR A 448 -12.68 -11.62 40.76
C THR A 448 -11.51 -12.21 41.56
N GLU A 449 -11.55 -13.52 41.82
CA GLU A 449 -10.56 -14.23 42.63
C GLU A 449 -9.53 -14.91 41.73
N ALA A 450 -8.25 -14.66 41.98
CA ALA A 450 -7.16 -15.28 41.21
C ALA A 450 -7.16 -16.81 41.36
N ARG A 451 -6.72 -17.52 40.32
CA ARG A 451 -6.72 -18.99 40.28
C ARG A 451 -5.35 -19.53 39.88
N ALA A 452 -4.67 -20.21 40.81
CA ALA A 452 -3.41 -20.91 40.50
C ALA A 452 -3.62 -22.26 39.78
N GLU A 453 -4.85 -22.74 39.66
CA GLU A 453 -5.22 -23.89 38.84
C GLU A 453 -6.27 -23.45 37.81
N SER A 454 -6.37 -24.15 36.69
CA SER A 454 -7.31 -23.75 35.63
C SER A 454 -8.78 -23.87 36.06
N VAL A 455 -9.57 -22.86 35.70
CA VAL A 455 -11.03 -22.77 35.94
C VAL A 455 -11.76 -22.62 34.60
N LEU A 456 -12.98 -23.14 34.51
CA LEU A 456 -13.82 -22.96 33.33
C LEU A 456 -14.34 -21.54 33.21
N VAL A 457 -14.31 -20.98 31.99
CA VAL A 457 -15.02 -19.75 31.67
C VAL A 457 -16.52 -20.02 31.72
N LYS A 458 -17.23 -19.28 32.56
CA LYS A 458 -18.63 -19.55 32.91
C LYS A 458 -19.54 -19.43 31.68
N GLY A 459 -20.21 -20.52 31.34
CA GLY A 459 -21.22 -20.54 30.27
C GLY A 459 -20.66 -20.42 28.84
N LEU A 460 -19.34 -20.54 28.65
CA LEU A 460 -18.72 -20.51 27.33
C LEU A 460 -18.57 -21.93 26.76
N THR A 461 -19.31 -22.20 25.70
CA THR A 461 -19.26 -23.45 24.92
C THR A 461 -19.21 -23.13 23.42
N GLY A 462 -18.68 -24.04 22.61
CA GLY A 462 -18.61 -23.89 21.16
C GLY A 462 -17.67 -22.78 20.69
N ALA A 463 -16.67 -22.43 21.49
CA ALA A 463 -15.60 -21.52 21.08
C ALA A 463 -14.71 -22.20 20.03
N THR A 464 -14.29 -21.45 19.02
CA THR A 464 -13.42 -21.90 17.93
C THR A 464 -12.13 -21.08 17.84
N ALA A 465 -12.08 -19.93 18.52
CA ALA A 465 -10.87 -19.14 18.72
C ALA A 465 -10.95 -18.35 20.03
N ILE A 466 -9.79 -18.06 20.61
CA ILE A 466 -9.64 -17.21 21.80
C ILE A 466 -8.56 -16.15 21.55
N ALA A 467 -8.72 -14.97 22.12
CA ALA A 467 -7.71 -13.92 22.14
C ALA A 467 -7.75 -13.19 23.49
N LEU A 468 -6.60 -12.91 24.07
CA LEU A 468 -6.48 -12.23 25.36
C LEU A 468 -5.74 -10.91 25.19
N GLY A 469 -6.26 -9.86 25.81
CA GLY A 469 -5.55 -8.61 26.01
C GLY A 469 -4.79 -8.61 27.33
N ALA A 470 -4.44 -7.41 27.84
CA ALA A 470 -3.70 -7.34 29.10
C ALA A 470 -4.51 -7.92 30.27
N GLU A 471 -5.79 -7.56 30.37
CA GLU A 471 -6.69 -7.83 31.49
C GLU A 471 -8.13 -8.17 31.01
N HIS A 472 -8.29 -8.58 29.75
CA HIS A 472 -9.58 -9.01 29.19
C HIS A 472 -9.38 -10.20 28.25
N GLY A 473 -10.44 -10.98 28.05
CA GLY A 473 -10.46 -12.11 27.14
C GLY A 473 -11.65 -12.03 26.19
N CYS A 474 -11.48 -12.54 24.98
CA CYS A 474 -12.53 -12.68 24.01
C CYS A 474 -12.48 -14.08 23.37
N ALA A 475 -13.65 -14.58 22.99
CA ALA A 475 -13.80 -15.83 22.27
C ALA A 475 -14.73 -15.64 21.07
N ARG A 476 -14.36 -16.29 19.97
CA ARG A 476 -15.18 -16.41 18.78
C ARG A 476 -15.83 -17.79 18.78
N LYS A 477 -17.15 -17.83 18.77
CA LYS A 477 -17.97 -19.05 18.68
C LYS A 477 -18.23 -19.43 17.23
N GLU A 478 -18.77 -20.63 17.03
CA GLU A 478 -19.34 -21.04 15.74
C GLU A 478 -20.34 -19.99 15.21
N GLY A 479 -20.41 -19.82 13.88
CA GLY A 479 -21.19 -18.76 13.23
C GLY A 479 -20.59 -17.35 13.35
N GLY A 480 -19.40 -17.20 13.94
CA GLY A 480 -18.68 -15.92 14.01
C GLY A 480 -19.18 -14.98 15.11
N VAL A 481 -19.93 -15.48 16.09
CA VAL A 481 -20.38 -14.70 17.26
C VAL A 481 -19.20 -14.46 18.20
N VAL A 482 -18.98 -13.21 18.61
CA VAL A 482 -17.92 -12.84 19.56
C VAL A 482 -18.50 -12.56 20.94
N VAL A 483 -17.85 -13.09 21.96
CA VAL A 483 -18.09 -12.74 23.37
C VAL A 483 -16.80 -12.29 24.02
N CYS A 484 -16.86 -11.34 24.95
CA CYS A 484 -15.71 -10.84 25.70
C CYS A 484 -16.01 -10.78 27.20
N TRP A 485 -14.97 -10.80 28.04
CA TRP A 485 -15.04 -10.70 29.51
C TRP A 485 -13.77 -10.06 30.07
N GLY A 486 -13.80 -9.68 31.35
CA GLY A 486 -12.72 -9.05 32.08
C GLY A 486 -12.85 -7.53 32.17
N LYS A 487 -11.72 -6.83 32.15
CA LYS A 487 -11.63 -5.37 32.28
C LYS A 487 -12.34 -4.65 31.12
N ASN A 488 -13.01 -3.54 31.43
CA ASN A 488 -13.77 -2.75 30.44
C ASN A 488 -13.69 -1.23 30.63
N ASP A 489 -12.75 -0.72 31.45
CA ASP A 489 -12.61 0.71 31.75
C ASP A 489 -12.27 1.59 30.52
N ARG A 490 -11.84 0.96 29.43
CA ARG A 490 -11.54 1.56 28.12
C ARG A 490 -12.45 1.01 27.02
N ASN A 491 -13.58 0.40 27.36
CA ASN A 491 -14.50 -0.26 26.44
C ASN A 491 -13.93 -1.51 25.73
N GLN A 492 -12.95 -2.20 26.32
CA GLN A 492 -12.28 -3.36 25.74
C GLN A 492 -13.24 -4.47 25.30
N LEU A 493 -14.41 -4.56 25.94
CA LEU A 493 -15.40 -5.60 25.69
C LEU A 493 -16.34 -5.27 24.52
N GLY A 494 -16.43 -4.00 24.13
CA GLY A 494 -17.25 -3.59 22.97
C GLY A 494 -18.77 -3.79 23.17
N ASP A 495 -19.22 -3.92 24.42
CA ASP A 495 -20.62 -4.17 24.79
C ASP A 495 -21.43 -2.88 24.98
N GLY A 496 -20.87 -1.73 24.59
CA GLY A 496 -21.48 -0.41 24.79
C GLY A 496 -21.41 0.11 26.23
N THR A 497 -20.69 -0.59 27.12
CA THR A 497 -20.50 -0.17 28.51
C THR A 497 -19.01 -0.01 28.85
N THR A 498 -18.73 0.53 30.04
CA THR A 498 -17.37 0.63 30.60
C THR A 498 -17.18 -0.25 31.85
N GLU A 499 -18.14 -1.11 32.15
CA GLU A 499 -18.13 -1.95 33.35
C GLU A 499 -17.42 -3.27 33.07
N ALA A 500 -16.52 -3.67 33.97
CA ALA A 500 -15.88 -4.97 33.89
C ALA A 500 -16.93 -6.11 33.99
N ARG A 501 -16.68 -7.20 33.27
CA ARG A 501 -17.59 -8.36 33.21
C ARG A 501 -16.85 -9.61 33.65
N PRO A 502 -17.12 -10.16 34.86
CA PRO A 502 -16.49 -11.40 35.30
C PRO A 502 -17.05 -12.65 34.58
N SER A 503 -17.93 -12.48 33.60
CA SER A 503 -18.46 -13.56 32.76
C SER A 503 -18.62 -13.07 31.32
N PRO A 504 -18.57 -13.96 30.31
CA PRO A 504 -18.69 -13.58 28.91
C PRO A 504 -19.97 -12.80 28.59
N VAL A 505 -19.83 -11.69 27.89
CA VAL A 505 -20.91 -10.88 27.31
C VAL A 505 -20.79 -10.82 25.79
N PRO A 506 -21.90 -10.81 25.04
CA PRO A 506 -21.86 -10.70 23.58
C PRO A 506 -21.40 -9.32 23.13
N VAL A 507 -20.63 -9.30 22.03
CA VAL A 507 -20.27 -8.06 21.33
C VAL A 507 -21.32 -7.78 20.24
N PRO A 508 -22.16 -6.75 20.38
CA PRO A 508 -23.22 -6.45 19.41
C PRO A 508 -22.66 -5.94 18.07
N GLY A 509 -23.45 -6.10 17.01
CA GLY A 509 -23.14 -5.50 15.69
C GLY A 509 -22.04 -6.21 14.89
N LEU A 510 -21.69 -7.44 15.25
CA LEU A 510 -20.77 -8.30 14.50
C LEU A 510 -21.51 -9.50 13.91
N ALA A 511 -21.19 -9.83 12.65
CA ALA A 511 -21.62 -11.05 11.99
C ALA A 511 -20.47 -11.56 11.10
N GLY A 512 -20.31 -12.88 10.98
CA GLY A 512 -19.30 -13.47 10.10
C GLY A 512 -17.86 -13.11 10.48
N VAL A 513 -17.52 -13.09 11.78
CA VAL A 513 -16.13 -12.92 12.21
C VAL A 513 -15.34 -14.19 11.87
N ARG A 514 -14.20 -14.02 11.19
CA ARG A 514 -13.27 -15.10 10.84
C ARG A 514 -12.00 -15.12 11.68
N ALA A 515 -11.52 -13.93 12.09
CA ALA A 515 -10.33 -13.79 12.92
C ALA A 515 -10.56 -12.80 14.06
N LEU A 516 -9.87 -13.04 15.18
CA LEU A 516 -9.97 -12.27 16.43
C LEU A 516 -8.55 -12.05 16.98
N SER A 517 -8.25 -10.82 17.39
CA SER A 517 -7.01 -10.46 18.07
C SER A 517 -7.31 -9.44 19.16
N ALA A 518 -6.66 -9.57 20.32
CA ALA A 518 -6.78 -8.63 21.42
C ALA A 518 -5.41 -8.03 21.75
N GLY A 519 -5.37 -6.71 21.89
CA GLY A 519 -4.20 -5.97 22.31
C GLY A 519 -4.28 -5.60 23.79
N GLY A 520 -3.43 -4.68 24.25
CA GLY A 520 -3.36 -4.33 25.67
C GLY A 520 -4.70 -3.87 26.26
N ALA A 521 -5.38 -2.94 25.57
CA ALA A 521 -6.66 -2.39 25.98
C ALA A 521 -7.65 -2.24 24.82
N HIS A 522 -7.49 -3.00 23.74
CA HIS A 522 -8.36 -2.95 22.57
C HIS A 522 -8.53 -4.35 21.96
N THR A 523 -9.55 -4.51 21.13
CA THR A 523 -9.85 -5.77 20.46
C THR A 523 -10.14 -5.48 18.99
N CYS A 524 -9.66 -6.36 18.11
CA CYS A 524 -9.84 -6.28 16.68
C CYS A 524 -10.36 -7.60 16.12
N VAL A 525 -11.17 -7.49 15.08
CA VAL A 525 -11.72 -8.63 14.34
C VAL A 525 -11.55 -8.41 12.84
N MET A 526 -11.52 -9.52 12.12
CA MET A 526 -11.66 -9.54 10.67
C MET A 526 -12.90 -10.35 10.30
N LEU A 527 -13.71 -9.80 9.40
CA LEU A 527 -14.91 -10.44 8.88
C LEU A 527 -14.57 -11.32 7.66
N GLU A 528 -15.49 -12.21 7.26
CA GLU A 528 -15.33 -13.08 6.07
C GLU A 528 -15.02 -12.28 4.79
N GLY A 529 -15.63 -11.12 4.60
CA GLY A 529 -15.37 -10.21 3.47
C GLY A 529 -14.05 -9.42 3.56
N GLY A 530 -13.16 -9.74 4.50
CA GLY A 530 -11.86 -9.06 4.68
C GLY A 530 -11.92 -7.72 5.43
N ALA A 531 -13.12 -7.16 5.63
CA ALA A 531 -13.30 -5.95 6.43
C ALA A 531 -12.84 -6.16 7.87
N THR A 532 -12.15 -5.17 8.43
CA THR A 532 -11.62 -5.20 9.80
C THR A 532 -12.33 -4.19 10.68
N ARG A 533 -12.61 -4.58 11.93
CA ARG A 533 -13.16 -3.70 12.94
C ARG A 533 -12.36 -3.79 14.23
N CYS A 534 -12.16 -2.66 14.90
CA CYS A 534 -11.51 -2.59 16.20
C CYS A 534 -12.36 -1.76 17.18
N TRP A 535 -12.15 -1.97 18.48
CA TRP A 535 -12.80 -1.23 19.55
C TRP A 535 -11.97 -1.27 20.84
N GLY A 536 -12.35 -0.47 21.84
CA GLY A 536 -11.63 -0.32 23.10
C GLY A 536 -10.78 0.94 23.16
N GLY A 537 -9.67 0.88 23.89
CA GLY A 537 -8.72 1.97 24.08
C GLY A 537 -8.12 2.45 22.76
N ASN A 538 -8.10 3.77 22.56
CA ASN A 538 -7.67 4.38 21.31
C ASN A 538 -6.75 5.61 21.54
N GLY A 539 -6.15 5.74 22.73
CA GLY A 539 -5.34 6.91 23.09
C GLY A 539 -4.11 7.12 22.20
N ALA A 540 -3.63 6.07 21.51
CA ALA A 540 -2.55 6.14 20.53
C ALA A 540 -3.04 5.92 19.07
N GLY A 541 -4.34 5.77 18.85
CA GLY A 541 -4.91 5.45 17.53
C GLY A 541 -5.01 3.94 17.24
N GLU A 542 -5.04 3.09 18.27
CA GLU A 542 -5.03 1.62 18.20
C GLU A 542 -6.25 1.01 17.49
N VAL A 543 -7.33 1.78 17.33
CA VAL A 543 -8.54 1.38 16.61
C VAL A 543 -8.41 1.64 15.11
N GLY A 544 -7.59 2.61 14.69
CA GLY A 544 -7.33 2.89 13.27
C GLY A 544 -8.51 3.52 12.53
N ASP A 545 -9.37 4.26 13.24
CA ASP A 545 -10.56 4.93 12.68
C ASP A 545 -10.33 6.41 12.34
N GLY A 546 -9.06 6.84 12.29
CA GLY A 546 -8.69 8.23 12.11
C GLY A 546 -8.92 9.11 13.34
N THR A 547 -9.17 8.53 14.52
CA THR A 547 -9.35 9.28 15.77
C THR A 547 -8.46 8.71 16.89
N THR A 548 -8.47 9.38 18.04
CA THR A 548 -7.82 8.88 19.27
C THR A 548 -8.81 8.75 20.44
N THR A 549 -10.09 8.55 20.12
CA THR A 549 -11.15 8.42 21.12
C THR A 549 -11.52 6.95 21.30
N ASP A 550 -11.60 6.50 22.55
CA ASP A 550 -11.96 5.12 22.88
C ASP A 550 -13.31 4.75 22.24
N ARG A 551 -13.44 3.51 21.75
CA ARG A 551 -14.64 3.06 21.04
C ARG A 551 -15.39 1.99 21.82
N GLY A 552 -16.63 2.32 22.19
CA GLY A 552 -17.60 1.45 22.87
C GLY A 552 -18.11 0.26 22.06
N ALA A 553 -17.92 0.27 20.74
CA ALA A 553 -18.48 -0.69 19.82
C ALA A 553 -17.52 -0.94 18.64
N PRO A 554 -17.63 -2.10 17.96
CA PRO A 554 -16.81 -2.42 16.79
C PRO A 554 -16.87 -1.37 15.69
N THR A 555 -15.76 -0.68 15.48
CA THR A 555 -15.61 0.45 14.54
C THR A 555 -14.73 0.03 13.36
N ALA A 556 -15.06 0.46 12.14
CA ALA A 556 -14.29 0.13 10.95
C ALA A 556 -12.88 0.72 11.01
N VAL A 557 -11.88 -0.10 10.61
CA VAL A 557 -10.50 0.36 10.43
C VAL A 557 -10.37 1.00 9.04
N ILE A 558 -9.62 2.09 8.97
CA ILE A 558 -9.27 2.79 7.74
C ILE A 558 -7.83 2.41 7.38
N TRP A 559 -7.67 1.72 6.24
CA TRP A 559 -6.37 1.30 5.72
C TRP A 559 -5.80 2.35 4.77
#